data_AF-A0A969RY36-F1
#
_entry.id   AF-A0A969RY36-F1
#
_cell.length_a   1.000
_cell.length_b   1.000
_cell.length_c   1.000
_cell.angle_alpha   90.00
_cell.angle_beta   90.00
_cell.angle_gamma   90.00
#
_symmetry.space_group_name_H-M   'P 1'
#
loop_
_entity.id
_entity.type
_entity.pdbx_description
1 polymer ?
#
loop_
_entity_poly.entity_id
_entity_poly.type
_entity_poly.pdbx_seq_one_letter_code
_entity_poly.pdbx_strand_id
1 'polypeptide(L)'
;MAATLLFTFQIYCDFSGYTDIARGVAKLFGVNLVINFDLPYFSKTPSEFWQRWHISLSTWLRDYLYIPLGGNRKGKSRTYQNLMTTMVLGGLWHGAAWNYVFWGFYQGALLCIYRALGIRDAKASQTPQQTAFDLQNSLNL
;
A
#
# COMPACT_ATOMS: atom_id res chain seq x y z
N MET A 1 -5.64 -25.18 5.97
CA MET A 1 -4.67 -24.39 5.17
C MET A 1 -5.24 -24.00 3.81
N ALA A 2 -5.78 -24.92 3.01
CA ALA A 2 -6.39 -24.58 1.71
C ALA A 2 -7.51 -23.54 1.81
N ALA A 3 -8.43 -23.67 2.78
CA ALA A 3 -9.51 -22.70 3.00
C ALA A 3 -9.00 -21.27 3.26
N THR A 4 -7.95 -21.10 4.07
CA THR A 4 -7.35 -19.80 4.37
C THR A 4 -6.72 -19.16 3.13
N LEU A 5 -6.06 -19.95 2.28
CA LEU A 5 -5.48 -19.47 1.04
C LEU A 5 -6.57 -19.05 0.05
N LEU A 6 -7.59 -19.89 -0.16
CA LEU A 6 -8.72 -19.57 -1.05
C LEU A 6 -9.51 -18.35 -0.58
N PHE A 7 -9.70 -18.19 0.73
CA PHE A 7 -10.34 -17.01 1.29
C PHE A 7 -9.55 -15.73 1.03
N THR A 8 -8.22 -15.81 1.07
CA THR A 8 -7.32 -14.69 0.74
C THR A 8 -7.45 -14.28 -0.74
N PHE A 9 -7.55 -15.27 -1.64
CA PHE A 9 -7.83 -15.01 -3.06
C PHE A 9 -9.24 -14.46 -3.28
N GLN A 10 -10.25 -14.98 -2.58
CA GLN A 10 -11.63 -14.51 -2.68
C GLN A 10 -11.71 -13.01 -2.34
N ILE A 11 -11.16 -12.60 -1.20
CA ILE A 11 -11.13 -11.20 -0.77
C ILE A 11 -10.47 -10.34 -1.83
N TYR A 12 -9.31 -10.76 -2.35
CA TYR A 12 -8.61 -10.00 -3.38
C TYR A 12 -9.43 -9.85 -4.67
N CYS A 13 -10.01 -10.94 -5.18
CA CYS A 13 -10.79 -10.90 -6.41
C CYS A 13 -12.05 -10.03 -6.26
N ASP A 14 -12.71 -10.09 -5.10
CA ASP A 14 -13.92 -9.30 -4.81
C ASP A 14 -13.60 -7.80 -4.79
N PHE A 15 -12.59 -7.39 -3.99
CA PHE A 15 -12.19 -5.99 -3.90
C PHE A 15 -11.58 -5.46 -5.20
N SER A 16 -10.71 -6.22 -5.88
CA SER A 16 -10.11 -5.80 -7.15
C SER A 16 -11.18 -5.66 -8.22
N GLY A 17 -12.04 -6.68 -8.39
CA GLY A 17 -13.10 -6.68 -9.39
C GLY A 17 -14.06 -5.53 -9.22
N TYR A 18 -14.51 -5.25 -7.99
CA TYR A 18 -15.36 -4.09 -7.70
C TYR A 18 -14.71 -2.77 -8.13
N THR A 19 -13.44 -2.57 -7.76
CA THR A 19 -12.74 -1.32 -8.10
C THR A 19 -12.48 -1.17 -9.60
N ASP A 20 -12.23 -2.25 -10.32
CA ASP A 20 -12.03 -2.20 -11.77
C ASP A 20 -13.33 -1.93 -12.52
N ILE A 21 -14.46 -2.47 -12.07
CA ILE A 21 -15.79 -2.11 -12.59
C ILE A 21 -16.04 -0.62 -12.35
N ALA A 22 -15.79 -0.10 -11.14
CA ALA A 22 -15.95 1.31 -10.83
C ALA A 22 -15.07 2.21 -11.71
N ARG A 23 -13.81 1.81 -11.98
CA ARG A 23 -12.90 2.49 -12.89
C ARG A 23 -13.40 2.45 -14.34
N GLY A 24 -13.92 1.32 -14.80
CA GLY A 24 -14.52 1.16 -16.12
C GLY A 24 -15.71 2.10 -16.32
N VAL A 25 -16.61 2.16 -15.33
CA VAL A 25 -17.77 3.06 -15.33
C VAL A 25 -17.32 4.52 -15.29
N ALA A 26 -16.40 4.90 -14.40
CA ALA A 26 -15.90 6.28 -14.33
C ALA A 26 -15.27 6.76 -15.64
N LYS A 27 -14.59 5.87 -16.37
CA LYS A 27 -14.01 6.15 -17.67
C LYS A 27 -15.06 6.48 -18.73
N LEU A 28 -16.27 5.90 -18.64
CA LEU A 28 -17.40 6.28 -19.50
C LEU A 28 -17.86 7.72 -19.27
N PHE A 29 -17.70 8.23 -18.05
CA PHE A 29 -17.99 9.63 -17.69
C PHE A 29 -16.78 10.56 -17.87
N GLY A 30 -15.69 10.09 -18.48
CA GLY A 30 -14.47 10.89 -18.69
C GLY A 30 -13.62 11.11 -17.43
N VAL A 31 -13.91 10.41 -16.33
CA VAL A 31 -13.17 10.52 -15.07
C VAL A 31 -12.17 9.37 -14.94
N ASN A 32 -10.89 9.71 -14.76
CA ASN A 32 -9.84 8.72 -14.54
C ASN A 32 -9.66 8.46 -13.03
N LEU A 33 -10.15 7.31 -12.56
CA LEU A 33 -9.96 6.86 -11.17
C LEU A 33 -8.60 6.15 -10.98
N VAL A 34 -8.01 6.36 -9.80
CA VAL A 34 -6.72 5.76 -9.40
C VAL A 34 -6.84 4.23 -9.32
N ILE A 35 -5.78 3.52 -9.72
CA ILE A 35 -5.67 2.07 -9.55
C ILE A 35 -5.66 1.76 -8.05
N ASN A 36 -6.50 0.83 -7.59
CA ASN A 36 -6.59 0.51 -6.16
C ASN A 36 -5.81 -0.76 -5.78
N PHE A 37 -5.61 -1.69 -6.71
CA PHE A 37 -4.84 -2.91 -6.50
C PHE A 37 -3.85 -3.12 -7.65
N ASP A 38 -2.57 -3.30 -7.32
CA ASP A 38 -1.50 -3.53 -8.30
C ASP A 38 -0.68 -4.76 -7.93
N LEU A 39 -1.16 -5.95 -8.26
CA LEU A 39 -0.47 -7.24 -8.03
C LEU A 39 0.17 -7.35 -6.62
N PRO A 40 -0.59 -7.13 -5.54
CA PRO A 40 -0.05 -7.01 -4.19
C PRO A 40 0.67 -8.28 -3.72
N TYR A 41 0.23 -9.47 -4.13
CA TYR A 41 0.87 -10.73 -3.74
C TYR A 41 2.26 -10.96 -4.38
N PHE A 42 2.64 -10.16 -5.39
CA PHE A 42 3.99 -10.16 -5.97
C PHE A 42 4.94 -9.18 -5.26
N SER A 43 4.52 -8.54 -4.17
CA SER A 43 5.38 -7.68 -3.37
C SER A 43 6.52 -8.47 -2.72
N LYS A 44 7.75 -7.94 -2.77
CA LYS A 44 8.92 -8.53 -2.10
C LYS A 44 9.07 -8.05 -0.66
N THR A 45 8.37 -6.97 -0.30
CA THR A 45 8.48 -6.33 1.01
C THR A 45 7.11 -5.99 1.58
N PRO A 46 6.92 -5.99 2.91
CA PRO A 46 5.66 -5.57 3.51
C PRO A 46 5.31 -4.11 3.19
N SER A 47 6.32 -3.25 3.05
CA SER A 47 6.15 -1.85 2.64
C SER A 47 5.57 -1.76 1.22
N GLU A 48 6.13 -2.53 0.28
CA GLU A 48 5.65 -2.63 -1.10
C GLU A 48 4.25 -3.25 -1.18
N PHE A 49 3.94 -4.24 -0.33
CA PHE A 49 2.60 -4.82 -0.22
C PHE A 49 1.54 -3.75 0.05
N TRP A 50 1.77 -2.90 1.07
CA TRP A 50 0.85 -1.82 1.43
C TRP A 50 0.78 -0.70 0.38
N GLN A 51 1.82 -0.52 -0.43
CA GLN A 51 1.81 0.41 -1.55
C GLN A 51 1.03 -0.11 -2.76
N ARG A 52 0.79 -1.43 -2.84
CA ARG A 52 0.06 -2.10 -3.91
C ARG A 52 -1.34 -2.55 -3.53
N TRP A 53 -1.59 -2.70 -2.23
CA TRP A 53 -2.87 -3.08 -1.66
C TRP A 53 -3.67 -1.84 -1.27
N HIS A 54 -4.87 -1.69 -1.84
CA HIS A 54 -5.82 -0.62 -1.54
C HIS A 54 -5.20 0.80 -1.60
N ILE A 55 -4.52 1.08 -2.71
CA ILE A 55 -3.64 2.24 -2.95
C ILE A 55 -4.29 3.56 -2.54
N SER A 56 -5.58 3.76 -2.83
CA SER A 56 -6.29 4.99 -2.47
C SER A 56 -6.33 5.23 -0.95
N LEU A 57 -6.64 4.19 -0.18
CA LEU A 57 -6.72 4.24 1.28
C LEU A 57 -5.33 4.31 1.90
N SER A 58 -4.40 3.49 1.43
CA SER A 58 -3.01 3.49 1.89
C SER A 58 -2.35 4.86 1.68
N THR A 59 -2.64 5.51 0.54
CA THR A 59 -2.19 6.87 0.25
C THR A 59 -2.87 7.89 1.16
N TRP A 60 -4.18 7.77 1.39
CA TRP A 60 -4.91 8.67 2.29
C TRP A 60 -4.39 8.58 3.74
N LEU A 61 -4.23 7.37 4.27
CA LEU A 61 -3.65 7.16 5.61
C LEU A 61 -2.23 7.72 5.70
N ARG A 62 -1.42 7.56 4.65
CA ARG A 62 -0.08 8.14 4.63
C ARG A 62 -0.14 9.67 4.66
N ASP A 63 -0.92 10.27 3.78
CA ASP A 63 -0.88 11.72 3.55
C ASP A 63 -1.63 12.51 4.63
N TYR A 64 -2.72 11.96 5.17
CA TYR A 64 -3.55 12.63 6.18
C TYR A 64 -3.29 12.21 7.62
N LEU A 65 -2.61 11.08 7.86
CA LEU A 65 -2.31 10.62 9.22
C LEU A 65 -0.81 10.56 9.45
N TYR A 66 -0.07 9.79 8.63
CA TYR A 66 1.34 9.54 8.88
C TYR A 66 2.24 10.79 8.72
N ILE A 67 2.06 11.57 7.64
CA ILE A 67 2.81 12.81 7.39
C ILE A 67 2.56 13.87 8.48
N PRO A 68 1.31 14.23 8.84
CA PRO A 68 1.07 15.23 9.87
C PRO A 68 1.54 14.80 11.27
N LEU A 69 1.56 13.50 11.57
CA LEU A 69 2.15 12.97 12.81
C LEU A 69 3.69 13.12 12.88
N GLY A 70 4.34 13.59 11.81
CA GLY A 70 5.77 13.90 11.76
C GLY A 70 6.60 12.92 10.92
N GLY A 71 5.94 11.94 10.28
CA GLY A 71 6.54 11.00 9.33
C GLY A 71 7.90 10.44 9.79
N ASN A 72 8.92 10.64 8.95
CA ASN A 72 10.29 10.21 9.21
C ASN A 72 11.20 11.28 9.83
N ARG A 73 10.68 12.48 10.15
CA ARG A 73 11.51 13.66 10.45
C ARG A 73 11.92 13.79 11.92
N LYS A 74 11.18 13.16 12.85
CA LYS A 74 11.39 13.30 14.30
C LYS A 74 12.15 12.12 14.95
N GLY A 75 13.00 11.43 14.18
CA GLY A 75 13.85 10.33 14.67
C GLY A 75 13.22 8.93 14.62
N LYS A 76 14.06 7.90 14.76
CA LYS A 76 13.68 6.49 14.56
C LYS A 76 12.53 6.04 15.47
N SER A 77 12.54 6.41 16.76
CA SER A 77 11.51 6.02 17.73
C SER A 77 10.12 6.55 17.36
N ARG A 78 10.01 7.84 17.01
CA ARG A 78 8.72 8.44 16.58
C ARG A 78 8.22 7.89 15.27
N THR A 79 9.12 7.51 14.36
CA THR A 79 8.75 6.83 13.13
C THR A 79 8.06 5.50 13.39
N TYR A 80 8.57 4.67 14.31
CA TYR A 80 7.93 3.40 14.66
C TYR A 80 6.56 3.60 15.32
N GLN A 81 6.45 4.57 16.23
CA GLN A 81 5.17 4.93 16.85
C GLN A 81 4.15 5.39 15.80
N ASN A 82 4.54 6.32 14.91
CA ASN A 82 3.67 6.82 13.85
C ASN A 82 3.22 5.70 12.90
N LEU A 83 4.10 4.76 12.57
CA LEU A 83 3.78 3.60 11.73
C LEU A 83 2.75 2.70 12.40
N MET A 84 2.97 2.38 13.68
CA MET A 84 2.06 1.56 14.47
C MET A 84 0.69 2.23 14.60
N THR A 85 0.65 3.51 14.96
CA THR A 85 -0.59 4.28 15.06
C THR A 85 -1.34 4.33 13.73
N THR A 86 -0.63 4.52 12.61
CA THR A 86 -1.25 4.54 11.28
C THR A 86 -1.89 3.20 10.93
N MET A 87 -1.22 2.08 11.23
CA MET A 87 -1.75 0.74 10.92
C MET A 87 -2.87 0.31 11.87
N VAL A 88 -2.80 0.64 13.15
CA VAL A 88 -3.87 0.38 14.11
C VAL A 88 -5.12 1.21 13.77
N LEU A 89 -4.95 2.49 13.43
CA LEU A 89 -6.07 3.33 12.98
C LEU A 89 -6.62 2.86 11.62
N GLY A 90 -5.76 2.39 10.72
CA GLY A 90 -6.19 1.74 9.48
C GLY A 90 -7.00 0.45 9.74
N GLY A 91 -6.61 -0.35 10.72
CA GLY A 91 -7.40 -1.48 11.20
C GLY A 91 -8.76 -1.04 11.74
N LEU A 92 -8.78 -0.07 12.64
CA LEU A 92 -10.02 0.48 13.21
C LEU A 92 -10.96 1.06 12.14
N TRP A 93 -10.44 1.59 11.03
CA TRP A 93 -11.25 2.05 9.91
C TRP A 93 -12.05 0.92 9.24
N HIS A 94 -11.54 -0.32 9.27
CA HIS A 94 -12.26 -1.48 8.77
C HIS A 94 -13.33 -2.02 9.73
N GLY A 95 -13.28 -1.65 11.02
CA GLY A 95 -14.33 -1.98 11.99
C GLY A 95 -13.90 -1.86 13.45
N ALA A 96 -14.88 -1.69 14.34
CA ALA A 96 -14.66 -1.51 15.79
C ALA A 96 -14.46 -2.82 16.58
N ALA A 97 -14.26 -3.95 15.90
CA ALA A 97 -14.02 -5.24 16.55
C ALA A 97 -12.54 -5.43 16.90
N TRP A 98 -12.27 -6.17 17.99
CA TRP A 98 -10.91 -6.48 18.44
C TRP A 98 -10.03 -7.13 17.38
N ASN A 99 -10.63 -7.92 16.48
CA ASN A 99 -9.91 -8.56 15.36
C ASN A 99 -9.18 -7.54 14.48
N TYR A 100 -9.80 -6.39 14.22
CA TYR A 100 -9.20 -5.34 13.38
C TYR A 100 -8.07 -4.61 14.10
N VAL A 101 -8.17 -4.45 15.42
CA VAL A 101 -7.10 -3.86 16.24
C VAL A 101 -5.88 -4.77 16.26
N PHE A 102 -6.08 -6.07 16.52
CA PHE A 102 -4.99 -7.04 16.49
C PHE A 102 -4.36 -7.15 15.10
N TRP A 103 -5.17 -7.12 14.05
CA TRP A 103 -4.68 -7.10 12.68
C TRP A 103 -3.84 -5.85 12.38
N GLY A 104 -4.33 -4.66 12.75
CA GLY A 104 -3.58 -3.40 12.57
C GLY A 104 -2.27 -3.38 13.35
N PHE A 105 -2.28 -3.90 14.59
CA PHE A 105 -1.07 -4.05 15.40
C PHE A 105 -0.08 -5.03 14.78
N TYR A 106 -0.55 -6.19 14.31
CA TYR A 106 0.28 -7.19 13.63
C TYR A 106 0.99 -6.61 12.40
N GLN A 107 0.26 -5.86 11.57
CA GLN A 107 0.81 -5.23 10.36
C GLN A 107 1.77 -4.08 10.70
N GLY A 108 1.44 -3.27 11.70
CA GLY A 108 2.35 -2.24 12.22
C GLY A 108 3.65 -2.83 12.76
N ALA A 109 3.57 -3.93 13.52
CA ALA A 109 4.72 -4.65 14.05
C ALA A 109 5.60 -5.22 12.93
N LEU A 110 4.99 -5.85 11.91
CA LEU A 110 5.68 -6.39 10.75
C LEU A 110 6.51 -5.31 10.03
N LEU A 111 5.91 -4.14 9.80
CA LEU A 111 6.60 -3.00 9.18
C LEU A 111 7.72 -2.44 10.07
N CYS A 112 7.50 -2.37 11.39
CA CYS A 112 8.55 -1.94 12.33
C CYS A 112 9.74 -2.90 12.32
N ILE A 113 9.48 -4.21 12.35
CA ILE A 113 10.53 -5.25 12.29
C ILE A 113 11.27 -5.17 10.95
N TYR A 114 10.55 -5.12 9.83
CA TYR A 114 11.15 -5.01 8.51
C TYR A 114 12.09 -3.81 8.40
N ARG A 115 11.66 -2.67 8.95
CA ARG A 115 12.48 -1.45 9.00
C ARG A 115 13.67 -1.55 9.96
N ALA A 116 13.51 -2.25 11.08
CA ALA A 116 14.61 -2.50 12.03
C ALA A 116 15.69 -3.42 11.45
N LEU A 117 15.31 -4.37 10.58
CA LEU A 117 16.23 -5.22 9.83
C LEU A 117 17.04 -4.45 8.76
N GLY A 118 16.77 -3.16 8.55
CA GLY A 118 17.55 -2.30 7.66
C GLY A 118 17.43 -2.66 6.19
N ILE A 119 16.47 -3.52 5.83
CA ILE A 119 16.20 -3.88 4.44
C ILE A 119 15.57 -2.65 3.80
N ARG A 120 16.39 -1.85 3.11
CA ARG A 120 15.93 -0.72 2.33
C ARG A 120 15.17 -1.28 1.14
N ASP A 121 13.93 -0.84 0.97
CA ASP A 121 13.18 -1.03 -0.25
C ASP A 121 14.07 -0.53 -1.41
N ALA A 122 14.64 -1.46 -2.18
CA ALA A 122 15.26 -1.11 -3.44
C ALA A 122 14.13 -0.57 -4.29
N LYS A 123 14.08 0.76 -4.42
CA LYS A 123 13.04 1.49 -5.13
C LYS A 123 12.88 0.84 -6.51
N ALA A 124 11.83 0.03 -6.67
CA ALA A 124 11.43 -0.51 -7.95
C ALA A 124 10.79 0.62 -8.75
N SER A 125 11.62 1.58 -9.18
CA SER A 125 11.19 2.69 -10.02
C SER A 125 12.10 2.77 -11.23
N GLN A 126 11.91 1.82 -12.14
CA GLN A 126 11.94 2.10 -13.56
C GLN A 126 10.72 1.40 -14.17
N THR A 127 9.61 2.13 -14.22
CA THR A 127 8.47 1.74 -15.04
C THR A 127 8.96 1.69 -16.50
N PRO A 128 8.61 0.68 -17.32
CA PRO A 128 9.10 0.57 -18.70
C PRO A 128 8.89 1.85 -19.55
N GLN A 129 7.89 2.65 -19.20
CA GLN A 129 7.61 3.96 -19.82
C GLN A 129 8.66 5.04 -19.48
N GLN A 130 9.24 5.05 -18.28
CA GLN A 130 10.32 5.97 -17.92
C GLN A 130 11.62 5.59 -18.63
N THR A 131 11.96 4.30 -18.66
CA THR A 131 13.14 3.82 -19.40
C THR A 131 13.03 4.09 -20.90
N ALA A 132 11.85 3.94 -21.50
CA ALA A 132 11.63 4.26 -22.92
C ALA A 132 11.78 5.76 -23.22
N PHE A 133 11.26 6.63 -22.34
CA PHE A 133 11.41 8.08 -22.46
C PHE A 133 12.87 8.54 -22.26
N ASP A 134 13.57 7.96 -21.29
CA ASP A 134 14.98 8.24 -21.02
C ASP A 134 15.89 7.75 -22.15
N LEU A 135 15.62 6.57 -22.72
CA LEU A 135 16.33 6.05 -23.89
C LEU A 135 16.08 6.94 -25.12
N GLN A 136 14.85 7.39 -25.35
CA GLN A 136 14.53 8.29 -26.46
C GLN A 136 15.25 9.65 -26.31
N ASN A 137 15.37 10.19 -25.10
CA ASN A 137 16.14 11.41 -24.86
C ASN A 137 17.65 11.20 -25.01
N SER A 138 18.18 10.01 -24.70
CA SER A 138 19.61 9.70 -24.84
C SER A 138 20.07 9.46 -26.28
N LEU A 139 19.16 9.10 -27.19
CA LEU A 139 19.44 8.88 -28.62
C LEU A 139 19.31 10.17 -29.46
N ASN A 140 18.85 11.27 -28.86
CA ASN A 140 18.70 12.59 -29.50
C ASN A 140 19.82 13.58 -29.13
N LEU A 141 20.93 13.09 -28.57
CA LEU A 141 22.21 13.79 -28.34
C LEU A 141 23.29 13.16 -29.22
#